data_AF-A0A7C3WNI2-F1
#
_entry.id   AF-A0A7C3WNI2-F1
#
_cell.length_a   1.000
_cell.length_b   1.000
_cell.length_c   1.000
_cell.angle_alpha   90.00
_cell.angle_beta   90.00
_cell.angle_gamma   90.00
#
_symmetry.space_group_name_H-M   'P 1'
#
loop_
_entity.id
_entity.type
_entity.pdbx_description
1 polymer ?
#
loop_
_entity_poly.entity_id
_entity_poly.type
_entity_poly.pdbx_seq_one_letter_code
_entity_poly.pdbx_strand_id
1 'polypeptide(L)'
;MERFPYKPRRHQLEVSREVTRELRRRHVILEAPTGFGKTPVVIHALAPYIEKGRRVVWAVRTGSETDRPIEEIRVFRERAGLRVFAMSFRGKRDMCLLARRFGEQLDYSEVSYICSRERSRCPYYRRLEEGVDLQRFTSRGALTYLDVLEGAERLGVCPYFLQRRLLRLADVVSLSYNYVVSEELSWSIKTLFPFREAVLVVDEAHNLQHLNLGGDEVTEGTLERALSEAKLIGDSEVAGLVEHVRERVAELFGGLGEEESRTFDPEELLPAGYQELVEKALRAGEAVREMMYKQGKRPRSSLYHLASFLEAALAARGVRGVALVAEKLDGRIHLEVLDMRS
;
A
#
# COMPACT_ATOMS: atom_id res chain seq x y z
N MET A 1 30.86 7.91 -25.76
CA MET A 1 29.46 7.82 -26.26
C MET A 1 28.57 8.11 -25.07
N GLU A 2 27.68 9.12 -25.14
CA GLU A 2 26.73 9.32 -24.05
C GLU A 2 25.91 8.06 -23.86
N ARG A 3 25.84 7.55 -22.62
CA ARG A 3 25.23 6.27 -22.25
C ARG A 3 23.71 6.40 -22.23
N PHE A 4 23.12 6.77 -23.36
CA PHE A 4 21.68 6.89 -23.56
C PHE A 4 21.23 5.81 -24.56
N PRO A 5 20.26 4.94 -24.21
CA PRO A 5 19.98 3.71 -24.98
C PRO A 5 19.15 3.94 -26.27
N TYR A 6 18.70 5.18 -26.51
CA TYR A 6 17.90 5.56 -27.67
C TYR A 6 18.56 6.67 -28.46
N LYS A 7 18.04 6.98 -29.66
CA LYS A 7 18.33 8.25 -30.32
C LYS A 7 17.65 9.37 -29.51
N PRO A 8 18.39 10.30 -28.90
CA PRO A 8 17.79 11.32 -28.05
C PRO A 8 16.88 12.25 -28.86
N ARG A 9 15.71 12.58 -28.31
CA ARG A 9 14.85 13.65 -28.80
C ARG A 9 15.44 15.01 -28.43
N ARG A 10 14.92 16.05 -29.09
CA ARG A 10 15.30 17.45 -28.83
C ARG A 10 15.21 17.74 -27.32
N HIS A 11 16.25 18.39 -26.78
CA HIS A 11 16.38 18.79 -25.37
C HIS A 11 16.51 17.68 -24.31
N GLN A 12 16.34 16.39 -24.62
CA GLN A 12 16.41 15.32 -23.60
C GLN A 12 17.76 15.29 -22.85
N LEU A 13 18.87 15.34 -23.58
CA LEU A 13 20.21 15.30 -22.98
C LEU A 13 20.56 16.58 -22.23
N GLU A 14 20.08 17.72 -22.74
CA GLU A 14 20.23 19.02 -22.08
C GLU A 14 19.54 19.01 -20.71
N VAL A 15 18.26 18.64 -20.68
CA VAL A 15 17.47 18.49 -19.46
C VAL A 15 18.13 17.48 -18.53
N SER A 16 18.57 16.33 -19.03
CA SER A 16 19.22 15.31 -18.20
C SER A 16 20.49 15.84 -17.53
N ARG A 17 21.33 16.60 -18.24
CA ARG A 17 22.54 17.21 -17.68
C ARG A 17 22.21 18.30 -16.65
N GLU A 18 21.14 19.05 -16.87
CA GLU A 18 20.66 20.04 -15.91
C GLU A 18 20.15 19.36 -14.62
N VAL A 19 19.27 18.37 -14.74
CA VAL A 19 18.81 17.56 -13.60
C VAL A 19 20.00 16.96 -12.85
N THR A 20 20.98 16.39 -13.57
CA THR A 20 22.21 15.85 -12.97
C THR A 20 22.96 16.89 -12.14
N ARG A 21 23.04 18.14 -12.60
CA ARG A 21 23.76 19.23 -11.92
C ARG A 21 23.00 19.70 -10.68
N GLU A 22 21.69 19.85 -10.81
CA GLU A 22 20.83 20.48 -9.80
C GLU A 22 20.47 19.56 -8.63
N LEU A 23 20.39 18.25 -8.86
CA LEU A 23 20.08 17.25 -7.82
C LEU A 23 21.02 17.28 -6.60
N ARG A 24 22.22 17.86 -6.70
CA ARG A 24 23.14 18.01 -5.56
C ARG A 24 22.77 19.15 -4.61
N ARG A 25 21.98 20.10 -5.08
CA ARG A 25 21.78 21.40 -4.43
C ARG A 25 20.33 21.64 -4.03
N ARG A 26 19.38 21.08 -4.79
CA ARG A 26 17.96 21.39 -4.66
C ARG A 26 17.08 20.25 -5.18
N HIS A 27 15.81 20.31 -4.80
CA HIS A 27 14.75 19.53 -5.42
C HIS A 27 14.50 20.04 -6.84
N VAL A 28 14.19 19.11 -7.75
CA VAL A 28 13.98 19.42 -9.18
C VAL A 28 12.58 18.97 -9.55
N ILE A 29 11.80 19.89 -10.13
CA ILE A 29 10.51 19.59 -10.75
C ILE A 29 10.75 19.51 -12.26
N LEU A 30 10.50 18.34 -12.84
CA LEU A 30 10.60 18.11 -14.28
C LEU A 30 9.20 18.07 -14.88
N GLU A 31 8.80 19.15 -15.52
CA GLU A 31 7.57 19.22 -16.30
C GLU A 31 7.89 18.99 -17.78
N ALA A 32 7.30 17.96 -18.37
CA ALA A 32 7.43 17.66 -19.79
C ALA A 32 6.19 16.91 -20.31
N PRO A 33 5.82 17.13 -21.58
CA PRO A 33 4.63 16.50 -22.16
C PRO A 33 4.76 14.97 -22.22
N THR A 34 3.62 14.29 -22.23
CA THR A 34 3.56 12.83 -22.45
C THR A 34 4.29 12.47 -23.74
N GLY A 35 5.05 11.38 -23.70
CA GLY A 35 5.89 10.98 -24.82
C GLY A 35 7.20 11.74 -24.94
N PHE A 36 7.54 12.71 -24.07
CA PHE A 36 8.90 13.29 -24.02
C PHE A 36 9.94 12.23 -23.66
N GLY A 37 9.60 11.23 -22.85
CA GLY A 37 10.54 10.24 -22.31
C GLY A 37 11.15 10.70 -20.98
N LYS A 38 10.29 11.14 -20.03
CA LYS A 38 10.71 11.58 -18.69
C LYS A 38 11.53 10.51 -17.96
N THR A 39 11.04 9.27 -17.95
CA THR A 39 11.69 8.13 -17.29
C THR A 39 13.13 7.89 -17.75
N PRO A 40 13.45 7.71 -19.06
CA PRO A 40 14.83 7.54 -19.50
C PRO A 40 15.70 8.79 -19.28
N VAL A 41 15.15 10.01 -19.36
CA VAL A 41 15.89 11.24 -19.05
C VAL A 41 16.33 11.29 -17.59
N VAL A 42 15.42 10.92 -16.66
CA VAL A 42 15.69 10.85 -15.23
C VAL A 42 16.67 9.72 -14.92
N ILE A 43 16.52 8.52 -15.49
CA ILE A 43 17.48 7.41 -15.30
C ILE A 43 18.87 7.82 -15.78
N HIS A 44 18.98 8.44 -16.95
CA HIS A 44 20.26 8.95 -17.44
C HIS A 44 20.87 10.00 -16.49
N ALA A 45 20.05 10.87 -15.91
CA ALA A 45 20.52 11.88 -14.95
C ALA A 45 21.00 11.25 -13.63
N LEU A 46 20.37 10.14 -13.21
CA LEU A 46 20.70 9.42 -11.99
C LEU A 46 21.85 8.42 -12.15
N ALA A 47 22.16 7.98 -13.38
CA ALA A 47 23.20 6.99 -13.63
C ALA A 47 24.55 7.31 -12.96
N PRO A 48 25.09 8.55 -13.02
CA PRO A 48 26.35 8.89 -12.34
C PRO A 48 26.27 8.84 -10.81
N TYR A 49 25.07 8.98 -10.23
CA TYR A 49 24.84 8.87 -8.79
C TYR A 49 24.75 7.41 -8.36
N ILE A 50 24.00 6.61 -9.11
CA ILE A 50 23.85 5.17 -8.90
C ILE A 50 25.22 4.48 -8.96
N GLU A 51 26.03 4.78 -9.98
CA GLU A 51 27.39 4.21 -10.11
C GLU A 51 28.34 4.61 -8.96
N LYS A 52 28.03 5.70 -8.24
CA LYS A 52 28.74 6.12 -7.02
C LYS A 52 28.13 5.55 -5.74
N GLY A 53 27.21 4.60 -5.85
CA GLY A 53 26.57 3.92 -4.73
C GLY A 53 25.39 4.67 -4.12
N ARG A 54 24.87 5.73 -4.75
CA ARG A 54 23.64 6.38 -4.28
C ARG A 54 22.44 5.49 -4.53
N ARG A 55 21.64 5.30 -3.48
CA ARG A 55 20.38 4.57 -3.55
C ARG A 55 19.28 5.45 -4.13
N VAL A 56 18.33 4.83 -4.84
CA VAL A 56 17.21 5.53 -5.45
C VAL A 56 15.90 4.86 -5.05
N VAL A 57 14.93 5.65 -4.62
CA VAL A 57 13.54 5.23 -4.48
C VAL A 57 12.76 5.86 -5.62
N TRP A 58 12.16 5.03 -6.47
CA TRP A 58 11.23 5.48 -7.50
C TRP A 58 9.82 5.23 -7.03
N ALA A 59 9.15 6.29 -6.62
CA ALA A 59 7.78 6.22 -6.14
C ALA A 59 6.83 6.42 -7.33
N VAL A 60 5.84 5.54 -7.46
CA VAL A 60 4.80 5.57 -8.50
C VAL A 60 3.40 5.53 -7.87
N ARG A 61 2.37 5.90 -8.63
CA ARG A 61 1.00 5.96 -8.12
C ARG A 61 0.49 4.60 -7.70
N THR A 62 0.43 3.67 -8.66
CA THR A 62 -0.18 2.37 -8.43
C THR A 62 0.88 1.28 -8.36
N GLY A 63 0.53 0.19 -7.67
CA GLY A 63 1.35 -1.03 -7.70
C GLY A 63 1.68 -1.40 -9.15
N SER A 64 0.68 -1.49 -10.04
CA SER A 64 0.85 -1.89 -11.45
C SER A 64 1.90 -1.09 -12.24
N GLU A 65 2.27 0.10 -11.78
CA GLU A 65 3.24 0.95 -12.45
C GLU A 65 4.68 0.78 -11.95
N THR A 66 4.90 0.03 -10.87
CA THR A 66 6.25 -0.12 -10.27
C THR A 66 7.25 -0.74 -11.23
N ASP A 67 6.78 -1.49 -12.23
CA ASP A 67 7.63 -2.24 -13.13
C ASP A 67 8.20 -1.35 -14.24
N ARG A 68 7.46 -0.30 -14.66
CA ARG A 68 7.85 0.55 -15.80
C ARG A 68 9.25 1.15 -15.64
N PRO A 69 9.63 1.75 -14.49
CA PRO A 69 10.99 2.27 -14.31
C PRO A 69 12.05 1.15 -14.33
N ILE A 70 11.71 -0.05 -13.87
CA ILE A 70 12.64 -1.18 -13.79
C ILE A 70 12.89 -1.79 -15.18
N GLU A 71 11.84 -1.88 -16.00
CA GLU A 71 11.95 -2.25 -17.41
C GLU A 71 12.82 -1.25 -18.18
N GLU A 72 12.64 0.06 -17.95
CA GLU A 72 13.50 1.07 -18.56
C GLU A 72 14.95 0.96 -18.07
N ILE A 73 15.18 0.74 -16.77
CA ILE A 73 16.53 0.48 -16.23
C ILE A 73 17.15 -0.75 -16.89
N ARG A 74 16.39 -1.82 -17.14
CA ARG A 74 16.87 -3.02 -17.86
C ARG A 74 17.44 -2.65 -19.23
N VAL A 75 16.77 -1.78 -19.99
CA VAL A 75 17.27 -1.28 -21.27
C VAL A 75 18.57 -0.50 -21.11
N PHE A 76 18.70 0.34 -20.07
CA PHE A 76 19.97 1.03 -19.76
C PHE A 76 21.10 0.06 -19.40
N ARG A 77 20.82 -1.05 -18.70
CA ARG A 77 21.83 -2.07 -18.43
C ARG A 77 22.33 -2.71 -19.71
N GLU A 78 21.40 -3.13 -20.58
CA GLU A 78 21.70 -3.87 -21.81
C GLU A 78 22.37 -3.01 -22.89
N ARG A 79 21.88 -1.78 -23.09
CA ARG A 79 22.30 -0.94 -24.22
C ARG A 79 23.25 0.19 -23.85
N ALA A 80 23.25 0.60 -22.59
CA ALA A 80 24.05 1.73 -22.11
C ALA A 80 25.10 1.33 -21.05
N GLY A 81 25.15 0.05 -20.66
CA GLY A 81 26.16 -0.49 -19.74
C GLY A 81 26.00 -0.02 -18.29
N LEU A 82 24.80 0.39 -17.89
CA LEU A 82 24.52 0.80 -16.52
C LEU A 82 24.68 -0.40 -15.57
N ARG A 83 25.59 -0.29 -14.59
CA ARG A 83 25.77 -1.32 -13.56
C ARG A 83 24.93 -0.96 -12.34
N VAL A 84 23.83 -1.68 -12.18
CA VAL A 84 22.84 -1.45 -11.12
C VAL A 84 22.10 -2.76 -10.83
N PHE A 85 21.74 -2.96 -9.56
CA PHE A 85 20.71 -3.89 -9.15
C PHE A 85 19.42 -3.11 -8.81
N ALA A 86 18.41 -3.22 -9.68
CA ALA A 86 17.14 -2.55 -9.57
C ALA A 86 15.99 -3.56 -9.41
N MET A 87 14.99 -3.22 -8.61
CA MET A 87 13.81 -4.06 -8.47
C MET A 87 12.52 -3.28 -8.21
N SER A 88 11.39 -3.81 -8.65
CA SER A 88 10.07 -3.32 -8.22
C SER A 88 9.65 -4.04 -6.93
N PHE A 89 9.00 -3.32 -6.03
CA PHE A 89 8.52 -3.83 -4.75
C PHE A 89 6.99 -3.80 -4.67
N ARG A 90 6.39 -4.91 -4.26
CA ARG A 90 4.92 -5.05 -4.14
C ARG A 90 4.51 -5.49 -2.74
N GLY A 91 3.25 -5.23 -2.38
CA GLY A 91 2.68 -5.66 -1.10
C GLY A 91 2.48 -7.17 -0.99
N LYS A 92 2.16 -7.65 0.21
CA LYS A 92 1.84 -9.07 0.47
C LYS A 92 0.70 -9.57 -0.41
N ARG A 93 -0.31 -8.74 -0.65
CA ARG A 93 -1.48 -9.07 -1.47
C ARG A 93 -1.09 -9.63 -2.84
N ASP A 94 -0.17 -8.94 -3.53
CA ASP A 94 0.25 -9.31 -4.88
C ASP A 94 1.26 -10.49 -4.89
N MET A 95 1.89 -10.79 -3.74
CA MET A 95 3.05 -11.68 -3.65
C MET A 95 2.81 -12.98 -2.86
N CYS A 96 1.67 -13.14 -2.18
CA CYS A 96 1.44 -14.27 -1.28
C CYS A 96 0.86 -15.49 -2.01
N LEU A 97 1.69 -16.54 -2.17
CA LEU A 97 1.26 -17.81 -2.78
C LEU A 97 0.27 -18.59 -1.91
N LEU A 98 0.44 -18.55 -0.58
CA LEU A 98 -0.41 -19.29 0.35
C LEU A 98 -1.84 -18.75 0.39
N ALA A 99 -1.98 -17.42 0.34
CA ALA A 99 -3.27 -16.76 0.47
C ALA A 99 -4.22 -17.10 -0.70
N ARG A 100 -3.69 -17.40 -1.89
CA ARG A 100 -4.48 -17.82 -3.07
C ARG A 100 -5.43 -19.00 -2.80
N ARG A 101 -5.19 -19.79 -1.74
CA ARG A 101 -6.06 -20.92 -1.34
C ARG A 101 -7.35 -20.49 -0.63
N PHE A 102 -7.42 -19.24 -0.14
CA PHE A 102 -8.56 -18.71 0.61
C PHE A 102 -9.56 -17.95 -0.27
N GLY A 103 -9.28 -17.84 -1.58
CA GLY A 103 -10.13 -17.18 -2.56
C GLY A 103 -9.34 -16.26 -3.49
N GLU A 104 -10.03 -15.75 -4.51
CA GLU A 104 -9.52 -14.72 -5.41
C GLU A 104 -9.78 -13.32 -4.85
N GLN A 105 -8.99 -12.34 -5.32
CA GLN A 105 -9.17 -10.92 -5.00
C GLN A 105 -9.23 -10.61 -3.49
N LEU A 106 -8.36 -11.27 -2.72
CA LEU A 106 -8.15 -10.94 -1.32
C LEU A 106 -7.57 -9.53 -1.19
N ASP A 107 -8.01 -8.78 -0.20
CA ASP A 107 -7.46 -7.48 0.15
C ASP A 107 -6.15 -7.60 0.96
N TYR A 108 -5.52 -6.47 1.24
CA TYR A 108 -4.27 -6.45 2.01
C TYR A 108 -4.45 -6.96 3.44
N SER A 109 -5.55 -6.61 4.11
CA SER A 109 -5.82 -6.98 5.51
C SER A 109 -6.02 -8.49 5.64
N GLU A 110 -6.80 -9.09 4.75
CA GLU A 110 -7.02 -10.54 4.67
C GLU A 110 -5.71 -11.29 4.45
N VAL A 111 -4.88 -10.86 3.47
CA VAL A 111 -3.60 -11.53 3.21
C VAL A 111 -2.61 -11.32 4.38
N SER A 112 -2.62 -10.16 5.02
CA SER A 112 -1.78 -9.90 6.19
C SER A 112 -2.19 -10.78 7.38
N TYR A 113 -3.49 -10.97 7.60
CA TYR A 113 -4.05 -11.86 8.62
C TYR A 113 -3.66 -13.31 8.37
N ILE A 114 -3.88 -13.81 7.16
CA ILE A 114 -3.46 -15.19 6.80
C ILE A 114 -1.97 -15.33 7.02
N CYS A 115 -1.17 -14.36 6.58
CA CYS A 115 0.27 -14.39 6.74
C CYS A 115 0.71 -14.40 8.21
N SER A 116 0.07 -13.64 9.10
CA SER A 116 0.43 -13.61 10.53
C SER A 116 0.11 -14.93 11.23
N ARG A 117 -1.05 -15.54 10.94
CA ARG A 117 -1.48 -16.83 11.51
C ARG A 117 -0.68 -18.01 10.97
N GLU A 118 -0.33 -17.97 9.69
CA GLU A 118 0.37 -19.07 9.02
C GLU A 118 1.90 -18.96 9.08
N ARG A 119 2.48 -17.82 9.46
CA ARG A 119 3.91 -17.53 9.21
C ARG A 119 4.86 -18.65 9.65
N SER A 120 4.67 -19.17 10.87
CA SER A 120 5.53 -20.20 11.47
C SER A 120 5.43 -21.56 10.76
N ARG A 121 4.28 -21.87 10.16
CA ARG A 121 4.02 -23.13 9.46
C ARG A 121 3.97 -23.02 7.94
N CYS A 122 4.00 -21.79 7.40
CA CYS A 122 3.94 -21.48 5.98
C CYS A 122 5.08 -22.21 5.24
N PRO A 123 4.77 -23.12 4.30
CA PRO A 123 5.80 -23.94 3.65
C PRO A 123 6.78 -23.07 2.85
N TYR A 124 6.27 -22.02 2.20
CA TYR A 124 7.07 -21.08 1.42
C TYR A 124 8.02 -20.26 2.30
N TYR A 125 7.55 -19.82 3.48
CA TYR A 125 8.39 -19.05 4.40
C TYR A 125 9.46 -19.93 5.04
N ARG A 126 9.09 -21.13 5.51
CA ARG A 126 10.06 -22.09 6.08
C ARG A 126 11.16 -22.45 5.09
N ARG A 127 10.81 -22.76 3.84
CA ARG A 127 11.81 -23.03 2.79
C ARG A 127 12.72 -21.84 2.52
N LEU A 128 12.21 -20.61 2.62
CA LEU A 128 13.05 -19.41 2.51
C LEU A 128 14.05 -19.31 3.68
N GLU A 129 13.64 -19.68 4.89
CA GLU A 129 14.49 -19.69 6.09
C GLU A 129 15.59 -20.75 6.04
N GLU A 130 15.39 -21.88 5.34
CA GLU A 130 16.43 -22.89 5.07
C GLU A 130 17.61 -22.33 4.23
N GLY A 131 17.38 -21.24 3.50
CA GLY A 131 18.40 -20.54 2.72
C GLY A 131 18.06 -20.50 1.24
N VAL A 132 18.35 -19.36 0.61
CA VAL A 132 18.20 -19.17 -0.84
C VAL A 132 19.41 -18.42 -1.33
N ASP A 133 20.01 -18.93 -2.41
CA ASP A 133 21.05 -18.22 -3.13
C ASP A 133 20.44 -17.02 -3.88
N LEU A 134 20.63 -15.83 -3.31
CA LEU A 134 20.13 -14.57 -3.86
C LEU A 134 20.87 -14.18 -5.15
N GLN A 135 22.07 -14.73 -5.43
CA GLN A 135 22.84 -14.41 -6.65
C GLN A 135 22.08 -14.80 -7.92
N ARG A 136 21.23 -15.82 -7.84
CA ARG A 136 20.32 -16.23 -8.93
C ARG A 136 19.36 -15.12 -9.37
N PHE A 137 19.07 -14.18 -8.47
CA PHE A 137 18.19 -13.04 -8.73
C PHE A 137 19.01 -11.79 -9.07
N THR A 138 20.02 -11.46 -8.26
CA THR A 138 20.80 -10.24 -8.43
C THR A 138 21.62 -10.22 -9.72
N SER A 139 22.05 -11.38 -10.23
CA SER A 139 22.78 -11.48 -11.51
C SER A 139 21.98 -10.97 -12.72
N ARG A 140 20.65 -11.02 -12.68
CA ARG A 140 19.78 -10.44 -13.72
C ARG A 140 19.79 -8.91 -13.71
N GLY A 141 20.11 -8.31 -12.56
CA GLY A 141 20.32 -6.88 -12.38
C GLY A 141 19.08 -5.99 -12.41
N ALA A 142 18.02 -6.32 -13.15
CA ALA A 142 16.75 -5.58 -13.12
C ALA A 142 15.58 -6.56 -13.02
N LEU A 143 14.88 -6.54 -11.89
CA LEU A 143 13.81 -7.50 -11.55
C LEU A 143 12.45 -6.82 -11.40
N THR A 144 11.49 -7.19 -12.25
CA THR A 144 10.09 -6.84 -12.04
C THR A 144 9.48 -7.69 -10.92
N TYR A 145 8.24 -7.40 -10.51
CA TYR A 145 7.59 -8.20 -9.46
C TYR A 145 7.38 -9.63 -9.97
N LEU A 146 7.07 -9.79 -11.26
CA LEU A 146 6.85 -11.07 -11.89
C LEU A 146 8.14 -11.91 -11.92
N ASP A 147 9.29 -11.28 -12.20
CA ASP A 147 10.59 -11.96 -12.14
C ASP A 147 10.86 -12.58 -10.75
N VAL A 148 10.54 -11.85 -9.69
CA VAL A 148 10.69 -12.33 -8.31
C VAL A 148 9.64 -13.38 -7.97
N LEU A 149 8.39 -13.16 -8.37
CA LEU A 149 7.27 -14.07 -8.12
C LEU A 149 7.50 -15.44 -8.75
N GLU A 150 7.76 -15.49 -10.05
CA GLU A 150 8.02 -16.75 -10.76
C GLU A 150 9.28 -17.44 -10.26
N GLY A 151 10.34 -16.68 -9.98
CA GLY A 151 11.57 -17.24 -9.42
C GLY A 151 11.33 -17.86 -8.04
N ALA A 152 10.55 -17.21 -7.19
CA ALA A 152 10.16 -17.74 -5.89
C ALA A 152 9.24 -18.96 -6.01
N GLU A 153 8.28 -18.95 -6.94
CA GLU A 153 7.41 -20.09 -7.24
C GLU A 153 8.21 -21.33 -7.67
N ARG A 154 9.17 -21.17 -8.59
CA ARG A 154 10.06 -22.26 -9.04
C ARG A 154 10.88 -22.86 -7.89
N LEU A 155 11.32 -22.03 -6.95
CA LEU A 155 12.05 -22.48 -5.76
C LEU A 155 11.11 -22.97 -4.64
N GLY A 156 9.81 -22.70 -4.74
CA GLY A 156 8.80 -22.94 -3.72
C GLY A 156 9.06 -22.17 -2.42
N VAL A 157 9.61 -20.96 -2.52
CA VAL A 157 9.88 -20.06 -1.38
C VAL A 157 8.91 -18.89 -1.35
N CYS A 158 8.84 -18.17 -0.23
CA CYS A 158 7.88 -17.06 -0.08
C CYS A 158 8.33 -15.85 -0.91
N PRO A 159 7.58 -15.43 -1.94
CA PRO A 159 7.98 -14.31 -2.79
C PRO A 159 8.05 -12.99 -2.01
N TYR A 160 7.08 -12.73 -1.13
CA TYR A 160 7.03 -11.52 -0.32
C TYR A 160 8.25 -11.34 0.58
N PHE A 161 8.69 -12.39 1.27
CA PHE A 161 9.86 -12.29 2.13
C PHE A 161 11.17 -12.41 1.33
N LEU A 162 11.17 -13.08 0.18
CA LEU A 162 12.32 -13.09 -0.74
C LEU A 162 12.61 -11.67 -1.27
N GLN A 163 11.61 -10.95 -1.78
CA GLN A 163 11.82 -9.56 -2.23
C GLN A 163 12.35 -8.66 -1.11
N ARG A 164 11.96 -8.89 0.17
CA ARG A 164 12.48 -8.13 1.32
C ARG A 164 13.96 -8.40 1.57
N ARG A 165 14.44 -9.63 1.31
CA ARG A 165 15.88 -9.96 1.35
C ARG A 165 16.62 -9.34 0.18
N LEU A 166 16.04 -9.37 -1.03
CA LEU A 166 16.58 -8.73 -2.22
C LEU A 166 16.65 -7.20 -2.09
N LEU A 167 15.65 -6.58 -1.47
CA LEU A 167 15.57 -5.13 -1.25
C LEU A 167 16.81 -4.58 -0.53
N ARG A 168 17.40 -5.36 0.40
CA ARG A 168 18.63 -4.98 1.10
C ARG A 168 19.85 -4.83 0.19
N LEU A 169 19.83 -5.48 -0.97
CA LEU A 169 20.91 -5.47 -1.95
C LEU A 169 20.66 -4.42 -3.05
N ALA A 170 19.43 -3.93 -3.19
CA ALA A 170 19.02 -3.06 -4.29
C ALA A 170 19.71 -1.70 -4.23
N ASP A 171 20.13 -1.22 -5.41
CA ASP A 171 20.53 0.16 -5.66
C ASP A 171 19.32 1.05 -5.93
N VAL A 172 18.35 0.50 -6.68
CA VAL A 172 17.12 1.19 -7.07
C VAL A 172 15.93 0.32 -6.70
N VAL A 173 14.98 0.89 -5.97
CA VAL A 173 13.68 0.26 -5.71
C VAL A 173 12.56 1.12 -6.31
N SER A 174 11.67 0.49 -7.06
CA SER A 174 10.43 1.11 -7.53
C SER A 174 9.23 0.61 -6.72
N LEU A 175 8.44 1.51 -6.13
CA LEU A 175 7.36 1.17 -5.19
C LEU A 175 6.19 2.17 -5.26
N SER A 176 5.03 1.80 -4.73
CA SER A 176 3.88 2.71 -4.62
C SER A 176 4.19 3.87 -3.67
N TYR A 177 3.68 5.08 -3.95
CA TYR A 177 3.80 6.26 -3.07
C TYR A 177 3.45 5.93 -1.62
N ASN A 178 2.50 5.02 -1.39
CA ASN A 178 2.05 4.65 -0.06
C ASN A 178 3.21 4.21 0.86
N TYR A 179 4.28 3.59 0.35
CA TYR A 179 5.45 3.25 1.18
C TYR A 179 6.35 4.44 1.55
N VAL A 180 6.20 5.57 0.88
CA VAL A 180 6.92 6.83 1.13
C VAL A 180 6.13 7.71 2.09
N VAL A 181 4.81 7.83 1.89
CA VAL A 181 3.97 8.78 2.64
C VAL A 181 3.18 8.17 3.81
N SER A 182 2.85 6.88 3.79
CA SER A 182 2.22 6.22 4.95
C SER A 182 3.29 5.71 5.92
N GLU A 183 3.23 6.17 7.17
CA GLU A 183 4.16 5.73 8.22
C GLU A 183 4.06 4.21 8.45
N GLU A 184 2.85 3.66 8.56
CA GLU A 184 2.62 2.22 8.78
C GLU A 184 3.30 1.36 7.70
N LEU A 185 3.07 1.70 6.42
CA LEU A 185 3.66 0.97 5.31
C LEU A 185 5.17 1.20 5.22
N SER A 186 5.63 2.42 5.48
CA SER A 186 7.05 2.75 5.52
C SER A 186 7.80 1.91 6.57
N TRP A 187 7.24 1.74 7.78
CA TRP A 187 7.82 0.90 8.84
C TRP A 187 8.13 -0.53 8.37
N SER A 188 7.34 -1.07 7.44
CA SER A 188 7.52 -2.44 6.94
C SER A 188 8.82 -2.67 6.13
N ILE A 189 9.38 -1.60 5.54
CA ILE A 189 10.56 -1.67 4.66
C ILE A 189 11.66 -0.65 4.96
N LYS A 190 11.43 0.35 5.82
CA LYS A 190 12.41 1.42 6.08
C LYS A 190 13.72 0.94 6.70
N THR A 191 13.70 -0.21 7.37
CA THR A 191 14.91 -0.85 7.92
C THR A 191 15.64 -1.73 6.90
N LEU A 192 15.04 -1.96 5.73
CA LEU A 192 15.58 -2.80 4.66
C LEU A 192 16.27 -1.99 3.57
N PHE A 193 15.89 -0.72 3.41
CA PHE A 193 16.42 0.19 2.41
C PHE A 193 16.67 1.57 3.03
N PRO A 194 17.79 2.25 2.76
CA PRO A 194 18.15 3.50 3.43
C PRO A 194 17.41 4.72 2.82
N PHE A 195 16.10 4.83 3.08
CA PHE A 195 15.25 5.91 2.52
C PHE A 195 15.79 7.32 2.77
N ARG A 196 16.37 7.59 3.94
CA ARG A 196 16.88 8.93 4.31
C ARG A 196 18.08 9.39 3.48
N GLU A 197 18.84 8.46 2.90
CA GLU A 197 20.04 8.75 2.11
C GLU A 197 19.81 8.57 0.61
N ALA A 198 18.61 8.11 0.24
CA ALA A 198 18.25 7.82 -1.13
C ALA A 198 17.78 9.07 -1.87
N VAL A 199 18.01 9.09 -3.18
CA VAL A 199 17.34 10.04 -4.08
C VAL A 199 15.91 9.55 -4.28
N LEU A 200 14.93 10.38 -3.93
CA LEU A 200 13.52 10.11 -4.20
C LEU A 200 13.13 10.67 -5.56
N VAL A 201 12.65 9.80 -6.44
CA VAL A 201 11.96 10.18 -7.68
C VAL A 201 10.47 9.96 -7.45
N VAL A 202 9.68 11.02 -7.59
CA VAL A 202 8.22 10.91 -7.60
C VAL A 202 7.78 10.99 -9.05
N ASP A 203 7.37 9.86 -9.63
CA ASP A 203 6.73 9.86 -10.95
C ASP A 203 5.34 10.48 -10.84
N GLU A 204 4.74 11.01 -11.91
CA GLU A 204 3.36 11.53 -11.95
C GLU A 204 2.85 12.26 -10.68
N ALA A 205 3.70 13.15 -10.13
CA ALA A 205 3.53 13.79 -8.82
C ALA A 205 2.25 14.63 -8.68
N HIS A 206 1.59 14.99 -9.78
CA HIS A 206 0.28 15.65 -9.77
C HIS A 206 -0.81 14.84 -9.07
N ASN A 207 -0.59 13.53 -8.85
CA ASN A 207 -1.51 12.67 -8.11
C ASN A 207 -1.30 12.70 -6.59
N LEU A 208 -0.21 13.29 -6.09
CA LEU A 208 0.07 13.29 -4.64
C LEU A 208 -1.02 14.00 -3.84
N GLN A 209 -1.61 15.07 -4.40
CA GLN A 209 -2.69 15.85 -3.79
C GLN A 209 -4.01 15.07 -3.61
N HIS A 210 -4.16 13.93 -4.28
CA HIS A 210 -5.36 13.08 -4.19
C HIS A 210 -5.07 11.74 -3.51
N LEU A 211 -3.94 11.62 -2.80
CA LEU A 211 -3.66 10.42 -2.03
C LEU A 211 -4.53 10.40 -0.78
N ASN A 212 -5.52 9.51 -0.78
CA ASN A 212 -6.26 9.19 0.44
C ASN A 212 -5.38 8.29 1.33
N LEU A 213 -4.55 8.92 2.17
CA LEU A 213 -3.51 8.26 2.98
C LEU A 213 -4.06 7.59 4.24
N GLY A 214 -4.94 6.62 4.04
CA GLY A 214 -5.53 5.86 5.14
C GLY A 214 -6.96 6.24 5.45
N GLY A 215 -7.67 6.85 4.49
CA GLY A 215 -9.12 6.94 4.61
C GLY A 215 -9.74 5.55 4.61
N ASP A 216 -10.59 5.35 5.60
CA ASP A 216 -11.38 4.15 5.80
C ASP A 216 -12.85 4.52 5.59
N GLU A 217 -13.64 3.57 5.10
CA GLU A 217 -15.05 3.77 4.78
C GLU A 217 -15.90 2.65 5.39
N VAL A 218 -16.99 3.05 6.04
CA VAL A 218 -18.04 2.14 6.50
C VAL A 218 -19.37 2.56 5.87
N THR A 219 -20.04 1.62 5.21
CA THR A 219 -21.35 1.83 4.61
C THR A 219 -22.47 1.25 5.47
N GLU A 220 -23.73 1.62 5.21
CA GLU A 220 -24.89 0.96 5.81
C GLU A 220 -24.84 -0.57 5.64
N GLY A 221 -24.39 -1.05 4.48
CA GLY A 221 -24.20 -2.49 4.25
C GLY A 221 -23.13 -3.10 5.17
N THR A 222 -22.10 -2.35 5.56
CA THR A 222 -21.11 -2.79 6.57
C THR A 222 -21.76 -2.90 7.95
N LEU A 223 -22.62 -1.96 8.34
CA LEU A 223 -23.37 -1.99 9.60
C LEU A 223 -24.31 -3.20 9.68
N GLU A 224 -25.06 -3.49 8.62
CA GLU A 224 -25.97 -4.65 8.54
C GLU A 224 -25.22 -5.98 8.72
N ARG A 225 -24.09 -6.13 8.03
CA ARG A 225 -23.23 -7.32 8.15
C ARG A 225 -22.58 -7.42 9.53
N ALA A 226 -22.11 -6.30 10.09
CA ALA A 226 -21.53 -6.26 11.42
C ALA A 226 -22.54 -6.70 12.49
N LEU A 227 -23.79 -6.28 12.38
CA LEU A 227 -24.85 -6.70 13.30
C LEU A 227 -25.15 -8.20 13.17
N SER A 228 -25.19 -8.71 11.93
CA SER A 228 -25.37 -10.14 11.66
C SER A 228 -24.24 -10.97 12.26
N GLU A 229 -23.00 -10.50 12.14
CA GLU A 229 -21.82 -11.10 12.76
C GLU A 229 -21.89 -11.07 14.29
N ALA A 230 -22.28 -9.94 14.89
CA ALA A 230 -22.45 -9.82 16.34
C ALA A 230 -23.51 -10.79 16.89
N LYS A 231 -24.66 -10.89 16.20
CA LYS A 231 -25.73 -11.84 16.54
C LYS A 231 -25.28 -13.29 16.39
N LEU A 232 -24.45 -13.60 15.39
CA LEU A 232 -23.89 -14.94 15.18
C LEU A 232 -22.93 -15.34 16.32
N ILE A 233 -22.12 -14.41 16.82
CA ILE A 233 -21.23 -14.63 17.97
C ILE A 233 -22.02 -14.78 19.27
N GLY A 234 -23.24 -14.23 19.33
CA GLY A 234 -24.13 -14.31 20.49
C GLY A 234 -23.80 -13.28 21.58
N ASP A 235 -23.07 -12.22 21.24
CA ASP A 235 -22.75 -11.13 22.15
C ASP A 235 -23.81 -10.03 22.07
N SER A 236 -24.70 -9.97 23.07
CA SER A 236 -25.82 -9.04 23.09
C SER A 236 -25.40 -7.59 23.30
N GLU A 237 -24.30 -7.35 24.02
CA GLU A 237 -23.78 -6.00 24.24
C GLU A 237 -23.20 -5.43 22.93
N VAL A 238 -22.42 -6.23 22.22
CA VAL A 238 -21.85 -5.85 20.92
C VAL A 238 -22.94 -5.69 19.87
N ALA A 239 -23.94 -6.59 19.83
CA ALA A 239 -25.08 -6.43 18.93
C ALA A 239 -25.85 -5.13 19.24
N GLY A 240 -26.04 -4.80 20.53
CA GLY A 240 -26.65 -3.55 20.96
C GLY A 240 -25.88 -2.31 20.53
N LEU A 241 -24.54 -2.32 20.61
CA LEU A 241 -23.69 -1.24 20.09
C LEU A 241 -23.92 -1.03 18.60
N VAL A 242 -23.87 -2.09 17.78
CA VAL A 242 -24.00 -1.97 16.33
C VAL A 242 -25.40 -1.51 15.93
N GLU A 243 -26.44 -2.02 16.60
CA GLU A 243 -27.84 -1.60 16.39
C GLU A 243 -27.98 -0.10 16.71
N HIS A 244 -27.42 0.37 17.83
CA HIS A 244 -27.41 1.79 18.20
C HIS A 244 -26.70 2.65 17.14
N VAL A 245 -25.49 2.29 16.73
CA VAL A 245 -24.74 3.04 15.69
C VAL A 245 -25.56 3.13 14.41
N ARG A 246 -26.20 2.03 13.98
CA ARG A 246 -27.04 2.00 12.77
C ARG A 246 -28.24 2.93 12.88
N GLU A 247 -28.92 2.95 14.03
CA GLU A 247 -30.04 3.86 14.28
C GLU A 247 -29.60 5.32 14.25
N ARG A 248 -28.46 5.65 14.88
CA ARG A 248 -27.90 7.01 14.87
C ARG A 248 -27.50 7.47 13.47
N VAL A 249 -26.90 6.60 12.66
CA VAL A 249 -26.56 6.90 11.26
C VAL A 249 -27.82 7.21 10.45
N ALA A 250 -28.87 6.39 10.59
CA ALA A 250 -30.14 6.61 9.90
C ALA A 250 -30.83 7.91 10.35
N GLU A 251 -30.83 8.20 11.65
CA GLU A 251 -31.41 9.42 12.22
C GLU A 251 -30.69 10.69 11.76
N LEU A 252 -29.36 10.69 11.78
CA LEU A 252 -28.55 11.88 11.50
C LEU A 252 -28.36 12.14 10.01
N PHE A 253 -28.28 11.08 9.19
CA PHE A 253 -27.86 11.17 7.79
C PHE A 253 -28.85 10.58 6.79
N GLY A 254 -29.91 9.88 7.23
CA GLY A 254 -30.89 9.29 6.30
C GLY A 254 -31.61 10.31 5.41
N GLY A 255 -31.68 11.57 5.86
CA GLY A 255 -32.25 12.70 5.11
C GLY A 255 -31.33 13.35 4.08
N LEU A 256 -30.05 12.93 3.96
CA LEU A 256 -29.14 13.47 2.96
C LEU A 256 -29.66 13.21 1.53
N GLY A 257 -29.49 14.18 0.65
CA GLY A 257 -29.63 14.05 -0.80
C GLY A 257 -28.48 13.24 -1.40
N GLU A 258 -28.66 12.78 -2.64
CA GLU A 258 -27.60 12.08 -3.39
C GLU A 258 -26.40 13.02 -3.62
N GLU A 259 -25.18 12.51 -3.44
CA GLU A 259 -23.92 13.29 -3.48
C GLU A 259 -23.86 14.43 -2.44
N GLU A 260 -24.77 14.43 -1.46
CA GLU A 260 -24.71 15.37 -0.33
C GLU A 260 -23.83 14.79 0.78
N SER A 261 -22.93 15.62 1.30
CA SER A 261 -22.00 15.26 2.36
C SER A 261 -22.13 16.18 3.58
N ARG A 262 -21.91 15.62 4.76
CA ARG A 262 -21.97 16.32 6.04
C ARG A 262 -20.87 15.82 6.98
N THR A 263 -20.19 16.74 7.65
CA THR A 263 -19.22 16.36 8.70
C THR A 263 -19.91 15.93 9.99
N PHE A 264 -19.32 15.00 10.73
CA PHE A 264 -19.86 14.51 12.00
C PHE A 264 -18.81 14.32 13.10
N ASP A 265 -19.23 14.35 14.36
CA ASP A 265 -18.42 13.88 15.50
C ASP A 265 -18.75 12.40 15.77
N PRO A 266 -17.76 11.50 15.84
CA PRO A 266 -17.98 10.07 16.04
C PRO A 266 -18.68 9.75 17.35
N GLU A 267 -18.57 10.59 18.39
CA GLU A 267 -19.31 10.40 19.65
C GLU A 267 -20.83 10.55 19.48
N GLU A 268 -21.31 11.25 18.45
CA GLU A 268 -22.75 11.38 18.16
C GLU A 268 -23.39 10.06 17.70
N LEU A 269 -22.55 9.10 17.28
CA LEU A 269 -22.95 7.76 16.84
C LEU A 269 -22.88 6.72 17.97
N LEU A 270 -22.34 7.07 19.13
CA LEU A 270 -21.91 6.12 20.14
C LEU A 270 -22.69 6.28 21.45
N PRO A 271 -23.03 5.17 22.13
CA PRO A 271 -23.72 5.22 23.42
C PRO A 271 -22.75 5.57 24.56
N ALA A 272 -23.30 5.85 25.75
CA ALA A 272 -22.47 5.98 26.95
C ALA A 272 -21.68 4.69 27.24
N GLY A 273 -20.42 4.81 27.65
CA GLY A 273 -19.54 3.66 27.88
C GLY A 273 -19.01 2.99 26.59
N TYR A 274 -19.07 3.67 25.45
CA TYR A 274 -18.65 3.14 24.16
C TYR A 274 -17.21 2.60 24.13
N GLN A 275 -16.30 3.10 24.98
CA GLN A 275 -14.89 2.66 24.95
C GLN A 275 -14.78 1.15 25.18
N GLU A 276 -15.48 0.62 26.19
CA GLU A 276 -15.49 -0.81 26.48
C GLU A 276 -16.22 -1.60 25.39
N LEU A 277 -17.33 -1.05 24.88
CA LEU A 277 -18.13 -1.71 23.84
C LEU A 277 -17.40 -1.82 22.50
N VAL A 278 -16.67 -0.78 22.09
CA VAL A 278 -15.84 -0.78 20.88
C VAL A 278 -14.69 -1.78 21.01
N GLU A 279 -14.04 -1.84 22.18
CA GLU A 279 -12.99 -2.84 22.43
C GLU A 279 -13.54 -4.28 22.40
N LYS A 280 -14.72 -4.51 23.01
CA LYS A 280 -15.43 -5.79 22.92
C LYS A 280 -15.78 -6.13 21.46
N ALA A 281 -16.26 -5.17 20.68
CA ALA A 281 -16.59 -5.35 19.27
C ALA A 281 -15.36 -5.71 18.42
N LEU A 282 -14.20 -5.08 18.66
CA LEU A 282 -12.94 -5.46 18.03
C LEU A 282 -12.58 -6.93 18.31
N ARG A 283 -12.68 -7.37 19.56
CA ARG A 283 -12.39 -8.75 19.96
C ARG A 283 -13.39 -9.74 19.34
N ALA A 284 -14.67 -9.40 19.32
CA ALA A 284 -15.72 -10.21 18.70
C ALA A 284 -15.51 -10.33 17.18
N GLY A 285 -15.20 -9.23 16.50
CA GLY A 285 -14.85 -9.22 15.08
C GLY A 285 -13.60 -10.06 14.77
N GLU A 286 -12.57 -10.00 15.62
CA GLU A 286 -11.39 -10.85 15.50
C GLU A 286 -11.74 -12.35 15.65
N ALA A 287 -12.67 -12.69 16.55
CA ALA A 287 -13.18 -14.05 16.66
C ALA A 287 -13.92 -14.52 15.39
N VAL A 288 -14.67 -13.63 14.72
CA VAL A 288 -15.30 -13.92 13.41
C VAL A 288 -14.23 -14.19 12.36
N ARG A 289 -13.18 -13.36 12.27
CA ARG A 289 -12.06 -13.57 11.32
C ARG A 289 -11.39 -14.92 11.56
N GLU A 290 -11.14 -15.27 12.81
CA GLU A 290 -10.54 -16.55 13.20
C GLU A 290 -11.44 -17.74 12.85
N MET A 291 -12.76 -17.63 13.07
CA MET A 291 -13.73 -18.64 12.68
C MET A 291 -13.73 -18.85 11.16
N MET A 292 -13.79 -17.77 10.37
CA MET A 292 -13.75 -17.84 8.91
C MET A 292 -12.44 -18.47 8.42
N TYR A 293 -11.32 -18.04 8.98
CA TYR A 293 -10.00 -18.60 8.70
C TYR A 293 -9.93 -20.10 8.96
N LYS A 294 -10.40 -20.58 10.12
CA LYS A 294 -10.44 -22.02 10.45
C LYS A 294 -11.31 -22.84 9.50
N GLN A 295 -12.34 -22.23 8.92
CA GLN A 295 -13.18 -22.84 7.89
C GLN A 295 -12.55 -22.80 6.48
N GLY A 296 -11.33 -22.28 6.33
CA GLY A 296 -10.70 -22.09 5.02
C GLY A 296 -11.33 -20.99 4.17
N LYS A 297 -12.17 -20.13 4.78
CA LYS A 297 -12.83 -19.00 4.12
C LYS A 297 -12.01 -17.72 4.30
N ARG A 298 -12.36 -16.69 3.52
CA ARG A 298 -11.79 -15.34 3.62
C ARG A 298 -11.92 -14.79 5.05
N PRO A 299 -10.82 -14.42 5.74
CA PRO A 299 -10.86 -13.96 7.12
C PRO A 299 -11.24 -12.47 7.23
N ARG A 300 -12.44 -12.17 6.77
CA ARG A 300 -13.07 -10.85 6.80
C ARG A 300 -14.13 -10.80 7.89
N SER A 301 -14.24 -9.65 8.54
CA SER A 301 -15.32 -9.34 9.48
C SER A 301 -15.72 -7.88 9.31
N SER A 302 -17.00 -7.65 9.01
CA SER A 302 -17.58 -6.31 8.96
C SER A 302 -17.67 -5.71 10.37
N LEU A 303 -17.84 -6.55 11.40
CA LEU A 303 -17.80 -6.13 12.80
C LEU A 303 -16.42 -5.61 13.21
N TYR A 304 -15.35 -6.33 12.86
CA TYR A 304 -13.98 -5.87 13.09
C TYR A 304 -13.70 -4.57 12.35
N HIS A 305 -14.13 -4.48 11.09
CA HIS A 305 -13.96 -3.28 10.25
C HIS A 305 -14.68 -2.07 10.87
N LEU A 306 -15.96 -2.22 11.23
CA LEU A 306 -16.72 -1.17 11.92
C LEU A 306 -16.03 -0.71 13.21
N ALA A 307 -15.62 -1.64 14.07
CA ALA A 307 -15.01 -1.28 15.35
C ALA A 307 -13.64 -0.59 15.16
N SER A 308 -12.85 -1.01 14.16
CA SER A 308 -11.58 -0.37 13.80
C SER A 308 -11.80 1.04 13.23
N PHE A 309 -12.82 1.21 12.39
CA PHE A 309 -13.23 2.51 11.85
C PHE A 309 -13.63 3.46 12.98
N LEU A 310 -14.43 3.01 13.95
CA LEU A 310 -14.86 3.82 15.08
C LEU A 310 -13.67 4.25 15.96
N GLU A 311 -12.72 3.34 16.23
CA GLU A 311 -11.48 3.66 16.96
C GLU A 311 -10.63 4.70 16.20
N ALA A 312 -10.45 4.52 14.90
CA ALA A 312 -9.72 5.46 14.05
C ALA A 312 -10.41 6.83 13.98
N ALA A 313 -11.74 6.87 13.83
CA ALA A 313 -12.53 8.09 13.81
C ALA A 313 -12.43 8.85 15.14
N LEU A 314 -12.54 8.15 16.28
CA LEU A 314 -12.35 8.74 17.61
C LEU A 314 -10.94 9.31 17.80
N ALA A 315 -9.91 8.60 17.34
CA ALA A 315 -8.51 9.06 17.39
C ALA A 315 -8.25 10.26 16.47
N ALA A 316 -8.97 10.36 15.35
CA ALA A 316 -8.90 11.46 14.40
C ALA A 316 -9.63 12.73 14.87
N ARG A 317 -10.40 12.67 15.96
CA ARG A 317 -11.19 13.82 16.43
C ARG A 317 -10.30 15.01 16.76
N GLY A 318 -10.62 16.17 16.16
CA GLY A 318 -9.90 17.42 16.38
C GLY A 318 -8.49 17.44 15.78
N VAL A 319 -8.08 16.39 15.05
CA VAL A 319 -6.81 16.35 14.34
C VAL A 319 -6.91 17.27 13.13
N ARG A 320 -6.08 18.32 13.11
CA ARG A 320 -6.05 19.27 11.99
C ARG A 320 -5.71 18.55 10.68
N GLY A 321 -6.53 18.74 9.67
CA GLY A 321 -6.36 18.12 8.36
C GLY A 321 -7.00 16.75 8.22
N VAL A 322 -7.69 16.23 9.25
CA VAL A 322 -8.54 15.05 9.11
C VAL A 322 -9.99 15.47 9.27
N ALA A 323 -10.86 15.01 8.37
CA ALA A 323 -12.30 15.25 8.42
C ALA A 323 -13.03 13.91 8.48
N LEU A 324 -14.13 13.87 9.23
CA LEU A 324 -15.04 12.73 9.28
C LEU A 324 -16.31 13.14 8.56
N VAL A 325 -16.63 12.45 7.47
CA VAL A 325 -17.69 12.85 6.54
C VAL A 325 -18.68 11.70 6.37
N ALA A 326 -19.96 12.02 6.48
CA ALA A 326 -21.04 11.15 6.05
C ALA A 326 -21.52 11.66 4.68
N GLU A 327 -21.56 10.80 3.68
CA GLU A 327 -22.02 11.10 2.33
C GLU A 327 -23.05 10.08 1.88
N LYS A 328 -23.99 10.49 1.01
CA LYS A 328 -24.92 9.55 0.40
C LYS A 328 -24.54 9.26 -1.05
N LEU A 329 -24.17 8.01 -1.30
CA LEU A 329 -23.74 7.51 -2.61
C LEU A 329 -24.49 6.23 -2.95
N ASP A 330 -24.98 6.13 -4.19
CA ASP A 330 -25.78 5.01 -4.69
C ASP A 330 -26.97 4.69 -3.76
N GLY A 331 -27.58 5.74 -3.20
CA GLY A 331 -28.70 5.63 -2.26
C GLY A 331 -28.36 5.06 -0.88
N ARG A 332 -27.08 4.93 -0.52
CA ARG A 332 -26.62 4.46 0.79
C ARG A 332 -25.80 5.51 1.52
N ILE A 333 -25.78 5.45 2.85
CA ILE A 333 -24.88 6.29 3.65
C ILE A 333 -23.50 5.64 3.75
N HIS A 334 -22.48 6.44 3.43
CA HIS A 334 -21.06 6.17 3.52
C HIS A 334 -20.48 7.05 4.62
N LEU A 335 -19.83 6.44 5.62
CA LEU A 335 -19.06 7.15 6.63
C LEU A 335 -17.58 7.02 6.28
N GLU A 336 -16.90 8.15 6.13
CA GLU A 336 -15.52 8.21 5.68
C GLU A 336 -14.63 8.97 6.65
N VAL A 337 -13.42 8.45 6.85
CA VAL A 337 -12.30 9.21 7.40
C VAL A 337 -11.52 9.78 6.23
N LEU A 338 -11.49 11.11 6.10
CA LEU A 338 -10.71 11.81 5.08
C LEU A 338 -9.45 12.40 5.71
N ASP A 339 -8.30 11.78 5.48
CA ASP A 339 -7.00 12.34 5.89
C ASP A 339 -6.42 13.22 4.78
N MET A 340 -6.51 14.54 4.96
CA MET A 340 -5.98 15.57 4.06
C MET A 340 -4.62 16.10 4.53
N ARG A 341 -3.98 15.47 5.53
CA ARG A 341 -2.62 15.85 5.96
C ARG A 341 -1.65 15.39 4.88
N SER A 342 -0.97 16.36 4.26
CA SER A 342 0.05 16.16 3.22
C SER A 342 1.43 15.92 3.78
#